data_AF-A0A5D0MGP6-F1
#
_entry.id   AF-A0A5D0MGP6-F1
#
_cell.length_a   1.000
_cell.length_b   1.000
_cell.length_c   1.000
_cell.angle_alpha   90.00
_cell.angle_beta   90.00
_cell.angle_gamma   90.00
#
_symmetry.space_group_name_H-M   'P 1'
#
loop_
_entity.id
_entity.type
_entity.pdbx_description
1 polymer ?
#
loop_
_entity_poly.entity_id
_entity_poly.type
_entity_poly.pdbx_seq_one_letter_code
_entity_poly.pdbx_strand_id
1 'polypeptide(L)' 'MKKIKDFINEVVAEMKKVVWPKKNVLWVSTWMVIIVALFFGITLGMFDRLFSYLFRLFF' A
#
# COMPACT_ATOMS: atom_id res chain seq x y z
N MET A 1 -20.20 -7.38 -31.02
CA MET A 1 -19.78 -6.05 -30.49
C MET A 1 -20.82 -5.39 -29.57
N LYS A 2 -22.13 -5.41 -29.88
CA LYS A 2 -23.18 -4.87 -28.97
C LYS A 2 -23.14 -5.46 -27.54
N LYS A 3 -23.10 -6.80 -27.42
CA LYS A 3 -23.04 -7.51 -26.12
C LYS A 3 -21.91 -7.08 -25.17
N ILE A 4 -20.72 -6.74 -25.70
CA ILE A 4 -19.58 -6.30 -24.86
C ILE A 4 -19.83 -4.89 -24.34
N LYS A 5 -20.41 -4.01 -25.16
CA LYS A 5 -20.80 -2.66 -24.74
C LYS A 5 -21.87 -2.71 -23.66
N ASP A 6 -22.85 -3.59 -23.81
CA ASP A 6 -23.92 -3.79 -22.84
C ASP A 6 -23.36 -4.34 -21.51
N PHE A 7 -22.45 -5.33 -21.57
CA PHE A 7 -21.79 -5.89 -20.39
C PHE A 7 -20.93 -4.87 -19.64
N ILE A 8 -20.16 -4.04 -20.34
CA ILE A 8 -19.36 -2.96 -19.71
C ILE A 8 -20.29 -1.93 -19.03
N ASN A 9 -21.42 -1.59 -19.66
CA ASN A 9 -22.40 -0.68 -19.06
C ASN A 9 -23.02 -1.25 -17.79
N GLU A 10 -23.35 -2.55 -17.77
CA GLU A 10 -23.84 -3.24 -16.57
C GLU A 10 -22.79 -3.26 -15.44
N VAL A 11 -21.54 -3.60 -15.75
CA VAL A 11 -20.43 -3.58 -14.77
C VAL A 11 -20.20 -2.18 -14.21
N VAL A 12 -20.23 -1.13 -15.05
CA VAL A 12 -20.10 0.25 -14.59
C VAL A 12 -21.29 0.66 -13.71
N ALA A 13 -22.50 0.20 -14.03
CA ALA A 13 -23.69 0.46 -13.22
C ALA A 13 -23.61 -0.21 -11.83
N GLU A 14 -23.08 -1.43 -11.74
CA GLU A 14 -22.85 -2.11 -10.46
C GLU A 14 -21.70 -1.48 -9.66
N MET A 15 -20.61 -1.10 -10.33
CA MET A 15 -19.47 -0.41 -9.71
C MET A 15 -19.86 0.94 -9.08
N LYS A 16 -20.95 1.58 -9.54
CA LYS A 16 -21.52 2.78 -8.90
C LYS A 16 -22.32 2.49 -7.63
N LYS A 17 -22.81 1.26 -7.45
CA LYS A 17 -23.49 0.82 -6.21
C LYS A 17 -22.47 0.47 -5.11
N VAL A 18 -21.21 0.23 -5.48
CA VAL A 18 -20.12 0.03 -4.54
C VAL A 18 -19.87 1.32 -3.77
N VAL A 19 -19.87 1.24 -2.45
CA VAL A 19 -19.58 2.37 -1.56
C VAL A 19 -18.08 2.65 -1.63
N TRP A 20 -17.67 3.56 -2.51
CA TRP A 20 -16.28 3.98 -2.60
C TRP A 20 -15.89 4.82 -1.37
N PRO A 21 -14.71 4.58 -0.79
CA PRO A 21 -14.20 5.41 0.28
C PRO A 21 -14.04 6.85 -0.20
N LYS A 22 -14.37 7.80 0.68
CA LYS A 22 -14.21 9.23 0.39
C LYS A 22 -12.74 9.56 0.16
N LYS A 23 -12.47 10.52 -0.74
CA LYS A 23 -11.11 10.92 -1.13
C LYS A 23 -10.20 11.24 0.06
N ASN A 24 -10.74 11.81 1.13
CA ASN A 24 -9.98 12.12 2.36
C ASN A 24 -9.42 10.86 3.05
N VAL A 25 -10.21 9.79 3.15
CA VAL A 25 -9.79 8.52 3.78
C VAL A 25 -8.67 7.89 2.95
N LEU A 26 -8.74 7.97 1.63
CA LEU A 26 -7.69 7.46 0.74
C LEU A 26 -6.34 8.16 1.01
N TRP A 27 -6.34 9.49 1.10
CA TRP A 27 -5.13 10.25 1.40
C TRP A 27 -4.55 9.93 2.78
N VAL A 28 -5.41 9.82 3.80
CA VAL A 28 -4.98 9.47 5.16
C VAL A 28 -4.36 8.07 5.20
N SER A 29 -4.99 7.09 4.55
CA SER A 29 -4.48 5.72 4.49
C SER A 29 -3.14 5.64 3.75
N THR A 30 -2.96 6.36 2.64
CA THR A 30 -1.69 6.39 1.91
C THR A 30 -0.57 7.02 2.75
N TRP A 31 -0.86 8.13 3.43
CA TRP A 31 0.11 8.78 4.33
C TRP A 31 0.49 7.88 5.50
N MET A 32 -0.47 7.18 6.09
CA MET A 32 -0.22 6.23 7.17
C MET A 32 0.73 5.10 6.72
N VAL A 33 0.51 4.53 5.54
CA VAL A 33 1.38 3.49 4.98
C VAL A 33 2.80 4.01 4.76
N ILE A 34 2.97 5.23 4.23
CA ILE A 34 4.29 5.83 4.02
C ILE A 34 5.06 5.98 5.35
N ILE A 35 4.39 6.49 6.38
CA ILE A 35 5.01 6.69 7.70
C ILE A 35 5.43 5.34 8.30
N VAL A 36 4.56 4.34 8.25
CA VAL A 36 4.84 3.00 8.78
C VAL A 36 5.97 2.32 8.01
N ALA A 37 5.96 2.41 6.68
CA ALA A 37 7.02 1.86 5.83
C ALA A 37 8.38 2.51 6.12
N LEU A 38 8.43 3.84 6.30
CA LEU A 38 9.66 4.55 6.69
C LEU A 38 10.13 4.13 8.08
N PHE A 39 9.23 4.02 9.05
CA PHE A 39 9.56 3.58 10.41
C PHE A 39 10.20 2.18 10.41
N PHE A 40 9.57 1.22 9.72
CA PHE A 40 10.13 -0.13 9.61
C PHE A 40 11.43 -0.15 8.82
N GLY A 41 11.53 0.60 7.72
CA GLY A 41 12.75 0.70 6.92
C GLY A 41 13.94 1.24 7.71
N ILE A 42 13.74 2.30 8.50
CA ILE A 42 14.78 2.85 9.39
C ILE A 42 15.16 1.84 10.47
N THR A 43 14.17 1.23 11.11
CA THR A 43 14.39 0.28 12.21
C THR A 43 15.20 -0.91 11.71
N LEU A 44 14.75 -1.57 10.65
CA LEU A 44 15.46 -2.71 10.05
C LEU A 44 16.86 -2.32 9.58
N GLY A 45 17.00 -1.22 8.84
CA GLY A 45 18.32 -0.75 8.39
C GLY A 45 19.26 -0.34 9.52
N MET A 46 18.76 -0.01 10.70
CA MET A 46 19.58 0.22 11.88
C MET A 46 20.03 -1.11 12.49
N PHE A 47 19.13 -2.09 12.60
CA PHE A 47 19.47 -3.43 13.05
C PHE A 47 20.47 -4.13 12.11
N ASP A 48 20.31 -4.01 10.79
CA ASP A 48 21.24 -4.60 9.81
C ASP A 48 22.68 -4.10 10.02
N ARG A 49 22.85 -2.79 10.30
CA ARG A 49 24.15 -2.19 10.60
C ARG A 49 24.71 -2.66 11.95
N LEU A 50 23.85 -2.72 12.97
CA LEU A 50 24.23 -3.18 14.30
C LEU A 50 24.72 -4.63 14.26
N PHE A 51 23.96 -5.52 13.62
CA PHE A 51 24.32 -6.92 13.45
C PHE A 51 25.57 -7.09 12.60
N SER A 52 25.72 -6.34 11.50
CA SER A 52 26.93 -6.37 10.67
C SER A 52 28.19 -6.00 11.46
N TYR A 53 28.10 -5.02 12.36
CA TYR A 53 29.21 -4.64 13.24
C TYR A 53 29.52 -5.73 14.28
N LEU A 54 28.48 -6.29 14.91
CA LEU A 54 28.61 -7.40 15.86
C LEU A 54 29.25 -8.65 15.23
N PHE A 55 28.80 -9.05 14.04
CA PHE A 55 29.38 -10.20 13.33
C PHE A 55 30.85 -9.96 12.96
N ARG A 56 31.23 -8.74 12.58
CA ARG A 56 32.62 -8.39 12.27
C ARG A 56 33.52 -8.33 13.51
N LEU A 57 32.96 -8.12 14.70
CA LEU A 57 33.71 -8.15 15.95
C LEU A 57 33.93 -9.59 16.44
N PHE A 58 32.97 -10.48 16.15
CA PHE A 58 32.97 -11.85 16.63
C PHE A 58 33.72 -12.83 15.70
N PHE A 59 33.85 -12.51 14.41
CA PHE A 59 34.57 -13.29 13.40
C PHE A 59 35.70 -12.48 12.78
#